data_AF-A0A8T9Q5I9-F1
#
_entry.id   AF-A0A8T9Q5I9-F1
#
_cell.length_a   1.000
_cell.length_b   1.000
_cell.length_c   1.000
_cell.angle_alpha   90.00
_cell.angle_beta   90.00
_cell.angle_gamma   90.00
#
_symmetry.space_group_name_H-M   'P 1'
#
loop_
_entity.id
_entity.type
_entity.pdbx_description
1 polymer ?
#
loop_
_entity_poly.entity_id
_entity_poly.type
_entity_poly.pdbx_seq_one_letter_code
_entity_poly.pdbx_strand_id
1 'polypeptide(L)'
;MRTFIEHKKENPGDDLCSALIDACRREEEDESFILSMLILLFYAGHDNMMNFLGNAILALDKHQAEQATLREQPARVYECVDELLRYDSPVQFFLLFAKGPFPWVPKPLPPAAKS
;
A
#
# COMPACT_ATOMS: atom_id res chain seq x y z
N MET A 1 -17.39 10.98 -1.35
CA MET A 1 -17.08 10.00 -0.28
C MET A 1 -18.16 9.93 0.81
N ARG A 2 -18.59 11.04 1.42
CA ARG A 2 -19.71 11.03 2.40
C ARG A 2 -21.01 10.43 1.86
N THR A 3 -21.44 10.87 0.67
CA THR A 3 -22.60 10.29 -0.03
C THR A 3 -22.46 8.79 -0.32
N PHE A 4 -21.23 8.31 -0.54
CA PHE A 4 -20.96 6.88 -0.72
C PHE A 4 -21.13 6.10 0.60
N ILE A 5 -20.64 6.67 1.70
CA ILE A 5 -20.83 6.09 3.05
C ILE A 5 -22.32 6.02 3.39
N GLU A 6 -23.08 7.11 3.17
CA GLU A 6 -24.53 7.14 3.39
C GLU A 6 -25.23 6.07 2.57
N HIS A 7 -24.93 5.98 1.27
CA HIS A 7 -25.49 4.96 0.41
C HIS A 7 -25.18 3.53 0.88
N LYS A 8 -23.93 3.27 1.30
CA LYS A 8 -23.51 1.96 1.84
C LYS A 8 -24.12 1.64 3.20
N LYS A 9 -24.42 2.64 4.03
CA LYS A 9 -25.16 2.45 5.30
C LYS A 9 -26.59 1.98 5.04
N GLU A 10 -27.22 2.48 3.99
CA GLU A 10 -28.59 2.11 3.60
C GLU A 10 -28.63 0.81 2.79
N ASN A 11 -27.59 0.55 2.00
CA ASN A 11 -27.50 -0.58 1.06
C ASN A 11 -26.19 -1.35 1.25
N PRO A 12 -26.02 -2.07 2.38
CA PRO A 12 -24.81 -2.85 2.62
C PRO A 12 -24.70 -4.01 1.62
N GLY A 13 -23.48 -4.23 1.12
CA GLY A 13 -23.15 -5.33 0.20
C GLY A 13 -22.07 -6.25 0.75
N ASP A 14 -21.74 -7.30 0.01
CA ASP A 14 -20.62 -8.21 0.31
C ASP A 14 -19.31 -7.62 -0.25
N ASP A 15 -18.83 -6.55 0.39
CA ASP A 15 -17.63 -5.84 -0.03
C ASP A 15 -16.88 -5.23 1.17
N LEU A 16 -15.60 -4.92 0.94
CA LEU A 16 -14.70 -4.39 1.98
C LEU A 16 -15.20 -3.06 2.58
N CYS A 17 -15.84 -2.19 1.80
CA CYS A 17 -16.33 -0.91 2.31
C CYS A 17 -17.52 -1.11 3.25
N SER A 18 -18.45 -1.98 2.87
CA SER A 18 -19.58 -2.37 3.72
C SER A 18 -19.10 -3.02 5.03
N ALA A 19 -18.13 -3.93 4.93
CA ALA A 19 -17.51 -4.58 6.10
C ALA A 19 -16.80 -3.59 7.03
N LEU A 20 -16.05 -2.63 6.47
CA LEU A 20 -15.36 -1.59 7.25
C LEU A 20 -16.34 -0.66 7.96
N ILE A 21 -17.40 -0.22 7.27
CA ILE A 21 -18.44 0.63 7.87
C ILE A 21 -19.14 -0.09 9.02
N ASP A 22 -19.47 -1.37 8.85
CA ASP A 22 -20.09 -2.19 9.90
C ASP A 22 -19.15 -2.38 11.11
N ALA A 23 -17.87 -2.66 10.88
CA ALA A 23 -16.86 -2.76 11.94
C ALA A 23 -16.74 -1.45 12.74
N CYS A 24 -16.57 -0.31 12.07
CA CYS A 24 -16.50 1.00 12.74
C CYS A 24 -17.78 1.32 13.53
N ARG A 25 -18.97 0.94 13.04
CA ARG A 25 -20.22 1.12 13.78
C ARG A 25 -20.27 0.30 15.06
N ARG A 26 -19.73 -0.93 15.06
CA ARG A 26 -19.68 -1.79 16.26
C ARG A 26 -18.73 -1.27 17.32
N GLU A 27 -17.69 -0.55 16.90
CA GLU A 27 -16.72 0.12 17.79
C GLU A 27 -17.13 1.55 18.15
N GLU A 28 -18.34 1.98 17.76
CA GLU A 28 -18.86 3.34 17.99
C GLU A 28 -17.98 4.46 17.42
N GLU A 29 -17.19 4.15 16.37
CA GLU A 29 -16.33 5.11 15.69
C GLU A 29 -17.15 6.14 14.91
N ASP A 30 -16.63 7.37 14.85
CA ASP A 30 -17.32 8.46 14.18
C ASP A 30 -17.20 8.40 12.65
N GLU A 31 -18.03 9.19 11.95
CA GLU A 31 -18.01 9.22 10.49
C GLU A 31 -16.70 9.77 9.91
N SER A 32 -15.99 10.62 10.66
CA SER A 32 -14.70 11.16 10.23
C SER A 32 -13.61 10.09 10.24
N PHE A 33 -13.66 9.15 11.19
CA PHE A 33 -12.80 7.99 11.25
C PHE A 33 -13.07 7.04 10.08
N ILE A 34 -14.33 6.71 9.82
CA ILE A 34 -14.73 5.89 8.66
C ILE A 34 -14.24 6.50 7.35
N LEU A 35 -14.46 7.80 7.17
CA LEU A 35 -14.00 8.54 6.00
C LEU A 35 -12.48 8.47 5.86
N SER A 36 -11.75 8.67 6.95
CA SER A 36 -10.29 8.63 6.96
C SER A 36 -9.76 7.24 6.61
N MET A 37 -10.37 6.18 7.12
CA MET A 37 -10.01 4.80 6.79
C MET A 37 -10.25 4.48 5.32
N LEU A 38 -11.41 4.87 4.78
CA LEU A 38 -11.71 4.65 3.36
C LEU A 38 -10.76 5.42 2.44
N ILE A 39 -10.43 6.67 2.79
CA ILE A 39 -9.44 7.47 2.05
C ILE A 39 -8.07 6.80 2.12
N LEU A 40 -7.65 6.34 3.31
CA LEU A 40 -6.37 5.66 3.47
C LEU A 40 -6.30 4.40 2.60
N LEU A 41 -7.31 3.54 2.66
CA LEU A 41 -7.37 2.31 1.87
C LEU A 41 -7.30 2.60 0.37
N PHE A 42 -8.08 3.58 -0.10
CA PHE A 42 -8.08 3.97 -1.50
C PHE A 42 -6.72 4.50 -1.93
N TYR A 43 -6.18 5.47 -1.19
CA TYR A 43 -4.94 6.14 -1.53
C TYR A 43 -3.72 5.21 -1.43
N ALA A 44 -3.61 4.45 -0.35
CA ALA A 44 -2.49 3.55 -0.11
C ALA A 44 -2.41 2.43 -1.16
N GLY A 45 -3.55 1.94 -1.65
CA GLY A 45 -3.57 0.94 -2.72
C GLY A 45 -3.36 1.53 -4.10
N HIS A 46 -4.02 2.65 -4.40
CA HIS A 46 -4.05 3.25 -5.73
C HIS A 46 -2.70 3.81 -6.17
N ASP A 47 -2.11 4.68 -5.35
CA ASP A 47 -0.89 5.40 -5.76
C ASP A 47 0.32 4.46 -5.81
N ASN A 48 0.43 3.52 -4.86
CA ASN A 48 1.51 2.54 -4.86
C ASN A 48 1.42 1.58 -6.05
N MET A 49 0.21 1.12 -6.40
CA MET A 49 0.01 0.20 -7.52
C MET A 49 0.27 0.90 -8.87
N MET A 50 -0.19 2.14 -9.04
CA MET A 50 0.10 2.91 -10.25
C MET A 50 1.60 3.18 -10.42
N ASN A 51 2.30 3.58 -9.35
CA ASN A 51 3.74 3.80 -9.40
C ASN A 51 4.49 2.49 -9.69
N PHE A 52 4.11 1.38 -9.06
CA PHE A 52 4.71 0.08 -9.33
C PHE A 52 4.54 -0.33 -10.79
N LEU A 53 3.33 -0.21 -11.35
CA LEU A 53 3.07 -0.58 -12.72
C LEU A 53 3.89 0.26 -13.71
N GLY A 54 3.99 1.56 -13.47
CA GLY A 54 4.83 2.46 -14.27
C GLY A 54 6.31 2.08 -14.22
N ASN A 55 6.84 1.85 -13.01
CA ASN A 55 8.22 1.43 -12.81
C ASN A 55 8.50 0.06 -13.45
N ALA A 56 7.57 -0.89 -13.33
CA ALA A 56 7.70 -2.22 -13.89
C ALA A 56 7.76 -2.20 -15.42
N ILE A 57 6.88 -1.43 -16.07
CA ILE A 57 6.89 -1.26 -17.52
C ILE A 57 8.21 -0.64 -17.98
N LEU A 58 8.67 0.41 -17.28
CA LEU A 58 9.94 1.06 -17.61
C LEU A 58 11.14 0.13 -17.41
N ALA A 59 11.16 -0.69 -16.36
CA ALA A 59 12.21 -1.65 -16.10
C ALA A 59 12.26 -2.72 -17.20
N LEU A 60 11.12 -3.29 -17.58
CA LEU A 60 11.05 -4.30 -18.65
C LEU A 60 11.43 -3.74 -20.02
N ASP A 61 11.09 -2.48 -20.31
CA ASP A 61 11.51 -1.80 -21.54
C ASP A 61 13.04 -1.60 -21.61
N LYS A 62 13.65 -1.24 -20.47
CA LYS A 62 15.12 -1.10 -20.35
C LYS A 62 15.86 -2.45 -20.41
N HIS A 63 15.21 -3.54 -20.00
CA HIS A 63 15.78 -4.88 -19.88
C HIS A 63 15.10 -5.87 -20.82
N GLN A 64 15.18 -5.62 -22.14
CA GLN A 64 14.45 -6.38 -23.17
C GLN A 64 14.76 -7.88 -23.18
N ALA A 65 15.98 -8.29 -22.79
CA ALA A 65 16.35 -9.70 -22.70
C ALA A 65 15.57 -10.44 -21.58
N GLU A 66 15.39 -9.79 -20.43
CA GLU A 66 14.58 -10.32 -19.32
C GLU A 66 13.09 -10.34 -19.70
N GLN A 67 12.62 -9.30 -20.40
CA GLN A 67 11.26 -9.28 -20.94
C GLN A 67 11.02 -10.45 -21.92
N ALA A 68 11.97 -10.72 -22.81
CA ALA A 68 11.88 -11.86 -23.74
C ALA A 68 11.84 -13.19 -22.99
N THR A 69 12.71 -13.35 -21.98
CA THR A 69 12.75 -14.55 -21.12
C THR A 69 11.41 -14.77 -20.41
N LEU A 70 10.79 -13.71 -19.88
CA LEU A 70 9.47 -13.81 -19.25
C LEU A 70 8.36 -14.20 -20.25
N ARG A 71 8.44 -13.73 -21.50
CA ARG A 71 7.47 -14.13 -22.55
C ARG A 71 7.61 -15.61 -22.93
N GLU A 72 8.84 -16.13 -22.96
CA GLU A 72 9.12 -17.55 -23.20
C GLU A 72 8.76 -18.42 -22.00
N GLN A 73 8.82 -17.86 -20.78
CA GLN A 73 8.56 -18.58 -19.53
C GLN A 73 7.56 -17.82 -18.62
N PRO A 74 6.26 -17.74 -18.98
CA PRO A 74 5.27 -16.98 -18.23
C PRO A 74 5.08 -17.43 -16.78
N ALA A 75 5.42 -18.68 -16.46
CA ALA A 75 5.38 -19.22 -15.11
C ALA A 75 6.29 -18.46 -14.13
N ARG A 76 7.30 -17.73 -14.62
CA ARG A 76 8.24 -16.93 -13.82
C ARG A 76 7.70 -15.55 -13.42
N VAL A 77 6.42 -15.25 -13.71
CA VAL A 77 5.83 -13.94 -13.43
C VAL A 77 5.96 -13.52 -11.96
N TYR A 78 5.85 -14.47 -11.01
CA TYR A 78 6.01 -14.16 -9.59
C TYR A 78 7.44 -13.74 -9.24
N GLU A 79 8.44 -14.47 -9.74
CA GLU A 79 9.86 -14.10 -9.58
C GLU A 79 10.16 -12.74 -10.21
N CYS A 80 9.57 -12.47 -11.38
CA CYS A 80 9.73 -11.19 -12.05
C CYS A 80 9.12 -10.04 -11.22
N VAL A 81 7.93 -10.22 -10.65
CA VAL A 81 7.32 -9.22 -9.76
C VAL A 81 8.21 -8.93 -8.55
N ASP A 82 8.74 -9.97 -7.90
CA ASP A 82 9.66 -9.82 -6.77
C ASP A 82 10.92 -9.03 -7.17
N GLU A 83 11.49 -9.32 -8.34
CA GLU A 83 12.67 -8.63 -8.86
C GLU A 83 12.36 -7.17 -9.25
N LEU A 84 11.18 -6.90 -9.81
CA LEU A 84 10.75 -5.54 -10.13
C LEU A 84 10.54 -4.70 -8.86
N LEU A 85 9.97 -5.29 -7.81
CA LEU A 85 9.84 -4.65 -6.50
C LEU A 85 11.21 -4.40 -5.85
N ARG A 86 12.17 -5.31 -6.01
CA ARG A 86 13.55 -5.14 -5.54
C ARG A 86 14.29 -4.05 -6.32
N TYR A 87 14.10 -4.02 -7.64
CA TYR A 87 14.79 -3.12 -8.55
C TYR A 87 14.31 -1.67 -8.40
N ASP A 88 12.99 -1.45 -8.35
CA ASP A 88 12.40 -0.13 -8.23
C ASP A 88 11.06 -0.15 -7.48
N SER A 89 11.15 -0.20 -6.15
CA SER A 89 9.98 -0.19 -5.26
C SER A 89 9.19 1.11 -5.37
N PRO A 90 7.85 1.06 -5.48
CA PRO A 90 7.01 2.27 -5.42
C PRO A 90 7.08 2.97 -4.06
N VAL A 91 7.50 2.24 -3.02
CA VAL A 91 7.67 2.75 -1.65
C VAL A 91 9.15 2.70 -1.29
N GLN A 92 9.77 3.87 -1.19
CA GLN A 92 11.22 3.99 -1.00
C GLN A 92 11.63 3.88 0.48
N PHE A 93 10.81 4.40 1.39
CA PHE A 93 11.05 4.32 2.82
C PHE A 93 9.75 4.52 3.61
N PHE A 94 9.75 4.04 4.85
CA PHE A 94 8.74 4.37 5.85
C PHE A 94 9.39 5.21 6.93
N LEU A 95 8.71 6.26 7.37
CA LEU A 95 9.16 7.07 8.50
C LEU A 95 8.69 6.43 9.80
N LEU A 96 9.63 6.06 10.67
CA LEU A 96 9.33 5.51 11.98
C LEU A 96 9.75 6.48 13.09
N PHE A 97 9.03 6.43 14.21
CA PHE A 97 9.36 7.20 15.41
C PHE A 97 9.75 6.26 16.55
N ALA A 98 10.92 6.52 17.12
CA ALA A 98 11.38 5.78 18.29
C ALA A 98 10.52 6.14 19.52
N LYS A 99 9.81 5.16 20.09
CA LYS A 99 9.02 5.36 21.33
C LYS A 99 9.88 5.65 22.56
N GLY A 100 11.17 5.30 22.52
CA GLY A 100 12.15 5.50 23.57
C GLY A 100 13.56 5.35 23.00
N PRO A 101 14.61 5.28 23.84
CA PRO A 101 15.97 5.05 23.36
C PRO A 101 16.04 3.73 22.57
N PHE A 102 16.51 3.78 21.33
CA PHE A 102 16.61 2.61 20.45
C PHE A 102 18.06 2.34 20.06
N PRO A 103 18.59 1.12 20.26
CA PRO A 103 19.96 0.79 19.88
C PRO A 103 20.06 0.72 18.36
N TRP A 104 20.61 1.77 17.76
CA TRP A 104 20.81 1.89 16.32
C TRP A 104 22.28 2.07 16.00
N VAL A 105 22.72 1.56 14.85
CA VAL A 105 24.12 1.65 14.39
C VAL A 105 24.20 2.76 13.33
N PRO A 106 25.17 3.69 13.41
CA PRO A 106 26.32 3.70 14.33
C PRO A 106 26.07 4.34 15.71
N LYS A 107 24.94 5.02 15.92
CA LYS A 107 24.62 5.73 17.18
C LYS A 107 23.17 5.44 17.60
N PRO A 108 22.91 5.21 18.91
CA PRO A 108 21.54 5.08 19.42
C PRO A 108 20.64 6.27 19.08
N LEU A 109 19.40 5.98 18.71
CA LEU A 109 18.39 7.01 18.45
C LEU A 109 17.78 7.51 19.77
N PRO A 110 17.68 8.84 19.97
CA PRO A 110 16.96 9.38 21.13
C PRO A 110 15.45 9.14 21.00
N PRO A 111 14.68 9.25 22.10
CA PRO A 111 13.22 9.21 22.04
C PRO A 111 12.66 10.23 21.05
N ALA A 112 11.59 9.86 20.34
CA ALA A 112 10.95 10.64 19.26
C ALA A 112 11.86 10.93 18.04
N ALA A 113 13.04 10.33 17.95
CA ALA A 113 13.84 10.38 16.73
C ALA A 113 13.10 9.71 15.57
N LYS A 114 13.30 10.29 14.39
CA LYS A 114 12.88 9.76 13.10
C LYS A 114 13.92 8.77 12.59
N SER A 115 13.49 7.58 12.21
CA SER A 115 14.28 6.57 11.50
C SER A 115 13.70 6.27 10.13
#